data_AF-G3WLQ8-F1
#
_entry.id   AF-G3WLQ8-F1
#
_cell.length_a   1.000
_cell.length_b   1.000
_cell.length_c   1.000
_cell.angle_alpha   90.00
_cell.angle_beta   90.00
_cell.angle_gamma   90.00
#
_symmetry.space_group_name_H-M   'P 1'
#
loop_
_entity.id
_entity.type
_entity.pdbx_description
1 polymer ?
#
loop_
_entity_poly.entity_id
_entity_poly.type
_entity_poly.pdbx_seq_one_letter_code
_entity_poly.pdbx_strand_id
1 'polypeptide(L)'
;MALLQSNQDVISSAMQEFSKLLDQQEFTKPAFSETDMVTIVDDWIKFYLSYYSKKMTGNEQEQERAMQKLQEELRTSASPFLDKYRAFLKTL
;
A
#
# COMPACT_ATOMS: atom_id res chain seq x y z
N MET A 1 -4.69 -29.79 -4.18
CA MET A 1 -3.56 -29.26 -3.39
C MET A 1 -3.49 -27.77 -3.68
N ALA A 2 -3.68 -26.91 -2.68
CA ALA A 2 -3.48 -25.47 -2.88
C ALA A 2 -2.00 -25.27 -3.21
N LEU A 3 -1.70 -24.68 -4.37
CA LEU A 3 -0.35 -24.21 -4.67
C LEU A 3 0.06 -23.30 -3.51
N LEU A 4 1.11 -23.67 -2.78
CA LEU A 4 1.71 -22.82 -1.75
C LEU A 4 2.05 -21.50 -2.42
N GLN A 5 1.23 -20.48 -2.17
CA GLN A 5 1.37 -19.17 -2.77
C GLN A 5 2.70 -18.60 -2.26
N SER A 6 3.62 -18.27 -3.17
CA SER A 6 4.92 -17.77 -2.76
C SER A 6 4.77 -16.39 -2.12
N ASN A 7 5.68 -15.99 -1.24
CA ASN A 7 5.67 -14.64 -0.68
C ASN A 7 5.69 -13.55 -1.78
N GLN A 8 6.26 -13.86 -2.95
CA GLN A 8 6.24 -12.97 -4.10
C GLN A 8 4.85 -12.83 -4.74
N ASP A 9 4.08 -13.91 -4.82
CA ASP A 9 2.68 -13.87 -5.29
C ASP A 9 1.80 -13.06 -4.32
N VAL A 10 2.06 -13.21 -3.02
CA VAL A 10 1.39 -12.45 -1.96
C VAL A 10 1.69 -10.95 -2.11
N ILE A 11 2.96 -10.58 -2.29
CA ILE A 11 3.36 -9.18 -2.52
C ILE A 11 2.73 -8.63 -3.81
N SER A 12 2.74 -9.41 -4.89
CA SER A 12 2.17 -8.97 -6.18
C SER A 12 0.67 -8.71 -6.07
N SER A 13 -0.04 -9.57 -5.32
CA SER A 13 -1.47 -9.40 -5.05
C SER A 13 -1.73 -8.12 -4.23
N ALA A 14 -0.94 -7.89 -3.18
CA ALA A 14 -1.02 -6.69 -2.35
C ALA A 14 -0.81 -5.41 -3.19
N MET A 15 0.18 -5.42 -4.08
CA MET A 15 0.47 -4.28 -4.95
C MET A 15 -0.65 -4.00 -5.95
N GLN A 16 -1.26 -5.04 -6.53
CA GLN A 16 -2.39 -4.86 -7.44
C GLN A 16 -3.61 -4.29 -6.72
N GLU A 17 -3.93 -4.78 -5.53
CA GLU A 17 -5.03 -4.26 -4.72
C GLU A 17 -4.76 -2.81 -4.28
N PHE A 18 -3.55 -2.51 -3.83
CA PHE A 18 -3.16 -1.18 -3.40
C PHE A 18 -3.19 -0.18 -4.56
N SER A 19 -2.67 -0.55 -5.74
CA SER A 19 -2.76 0.31 -6.93
C SER A 19 -4.21 0.62 -7.31
N LYS A 20 -5.11 -0.38 -7.26
CA LYS A 20 -6.54 -0.16 -7.52
C LYS A 20 -7.17 0.77 -6.49
N LEU A 21 -6.82 0.61 -5.21
CA LEU A 21 -7.28 1.48 -4.13
C LEU A 21 -6.88 2.94 -4.39
N LEU A 22 -5.62 3.18 -4.80
CA LEU A 22 -5.10 4.51 -5.11
C LEU A 22 -5.77 5.10 -6.37
N ASP A 23 -5.97 4.30 -7.42
CA ASP A 23 -6.61 4.75 -8.67
C ASP A 23 -8.11 5.07 -8.48
N GLN A 24 -8.76 4.46 -7.50
CA GLN A 24 -10.16 4.74 -7.14
C GLN A 24 -10.35 6.07 -6.40
N GLN A 25 -9.28 6.71 -5.92
CA GLN A 25 -9.40 7.97 -5.19
C GLN A 25 -9.63 9.12 -6.17
N GLU A 26 -10.88 9.56 -6.29
CA GLU A 26 -11.23 10.73 -7.09
C GLU A 26 -11.06 12.03 -6.29
N PHE A 27 -10.14 12.89 -6.73
CA PHE A 27 -9.92 14.22 -6.14
C PHE A 27 -10.97 15.22 -6.63
N THR A 28 -12.21 15.10 -6.17
CA THR A 28 -13.32 15.93 -6.66
C THR A 28 -13.58 17.17 -5.82
N LYS A 29 -13.36 17.10 -4.49
CA LYS A 29 -13.42 18.24 -3.56
C LYS A 29 -12.48 17.99 -2.39
N PRO A 30 -11.85 19.02 -1.80
CA PRO A 30 -10.99 18.82 -0.65
C PRO A 30 -11.85 18.45 0.57
N ALA A 31 -11.87 17.17 0.94
CA ALA A 31 -12.42 16.71 2.21
C ALA A 31 -11.35 16.65 3.31
N PHE A 32 -10.07 16.59 2.95
CA PHE A 32 -8.96 16.31 3.86
C PHE A 32 -7.76 17.23 3.58
N SER A 33 -7.00 17.59 4.61
CA SER A 33 -5.73 18.32 4.43
C SER A 33 -4.64 17.40 3.82
N GLU A 34 -3.52 17.97 3.38
CA GLU A 34 -2.35 17.19 2.93
C GLU A 34 -1.91 16.20 4.03
N THR A 35 -1.83 16.68 5.27
CA THR A 35 -1.46 15.89 6.44
C THR A 35 -2.42 14.73 6.68
N ASP A 36 -3.73 14.98 6.59
CA ASP A 36 -4.74 13.94 6.81
C ASP A 36 -4.65 12.85 5.73
N MET A 37 -4.42 13.23 4.47
CA MET A 37 -4.23 12.25 3.39
C MET A 37 -2.97 11.40 3.60
N VAL A 38 -1.87 12.00 4.06
CA VAL A 38 -0.66 11.25 4.43
C VAL A 38 -0.97 10.25 5.55
N THR A 39 -1.73 10.64 6.56
CA THR A 39 -2.15 9.74 7.64
C THR A 39 -3.03 8.60 7.12
N ILE A 40 -4.00 8.89 6.25
CA ILE A 40 -4.88 7.88 5.64
C ILE A 40 -4.06 6.84 4.85
N VAL A 41 -3.10 7.30 4.05
CA VAL A 41 -2.23 6.41 3.27
C VAL A 41 -1.32 5.57 4.17
N ASP A 42 -0.77 6.14 5.25
CA ASP A 42 0.02 5.39 6.24
C ASP A 42 -0.83 4.31 6.95
N ASP A 43 -2.08 4.62 7.27
CA ASP A 43 -3.03 3.67 7.85
C ASP A 43 -3.39 2.55 6.88
N TRP A 44 -3.57 2.86 5.58
CA TRP A 44 -3.72 1.82 4.55
C TRP A 44 -2.49 0.92 4.47
N ILE A 45 -1.28 1.49 4.48
CA ILE A 45 -0.04 0.70 4.46
C ILE A 45 0.00 -0.24 5.68
N LYS A 46 -0.28 0.26 6.89
CA LYS A 46 -0.35 -0.56 8.11
C LYS A 46 -1.40 -1.68 8.01
N PHE A 47 -2.57 -1.37 7.45
CA PHE A 47 -3.62 -2.35 7.22
C PHE A 47 -3.15 -3.46 6.27
N TYR A 48 -2.56 -3.10 5.14
CA TYR A 48 -2.02 -4.06 4.17
C TYR A 48 -0.92 -4.91 4.80
N LEU A 49 0.03 -4.31 5.51
CA LEU A 49 1.09 -5.06 6.21
C LEU A 49 0.50 -6.05 7.23
N SER A 50 -0.49 -5.63 8.01
CA SER A 50 -1.14 -6.50 9.01
C SER A 50 -1.98 -7.62 8.40
N TYR A 51 -2.57 -7.36 7.23
CA TYR A 51 -3.38 -8.33 6.50
C TYR A 51 -2.51 -9.37 5.79
N TYR A 52 -1.45 -8.92 5.13
CA TYR A 52 -0.56 -9.76 4.33
C TYR A 52 0.49 -10.50 5.16
N SER A 53 0.86 -10.02 6.34
CA SER A 53 1.75 -10.75 7.26
C SER A 53 1.23 -12.15 7.60
N LYS A 54 -0.09 -12.29 7.76
CA LYS A 54 -0.76 -13.58 8.04
C LYS A 54 -0.78 -14.52 6.85
N LYS A 55 -0.50 -14.02 5.64
CA LYS A 55 -0.50 -14.78 4.38
C LYS A 55 0.91 -15.19 3.94
N MET A 56 1.96 -14.63 4.56
CA MET A 56 3.34 -15.00 4.25
C MET A 56 3.68 -16.36 4.84
N THR A 57 4.49 -17.11 4.09
CA THR A 57 4.92 -18.48 4.43
C THR A 57 6.45 -18.55 4.47
N GLY A 58 7.00 -19.62 5.03
CA GLY A 58 8.46 -19.77 5.22
C GLY A 58 8.91 -19.43 6.64
N ASN A 59 10.22 -19.33 6.83
CA ASN A 59 10.84 -19.07 8.13
C ASN A 59 10.70 -17.59 8.53
N GLU A 60 10.90 -17.27 9.82
CA GLU A 60 10.78 -15.89 10.34
C GLU A 60 11.61 -14.88 9.52
N GLN A 61 12.83 -15.24 9.13
CA GLN A 61 13.69 -14.39 8.32
C GLN A 61 13.16 -14.15 6.90
N GLU A 62 12.51 -15.16 6.30
CA GLU A 62 11.91 -15.03 4.96
C GLU A 62 10.64 -14.19 5.00
N GLN A 63 9.83 -14.38 6.04
CA GLN A 63 8.65 -13.56 6.30
C GLN A 63 9.05 -12.11 6.57
N GLU A 64 10.06 -11.86 7.40
CA GLU A 64 10.54 -10.51 7.70
C GLU A 64 11.03 -9.80 6.44
N ARG A 65 11.85 -10.47 5.60
CA ARG A 65 12.30 -9.91 4.32
C ARG A 65 11.14 -9.62 3.37
N ALA A 66 10.17 -10.52 3.29
CA ALA A 66 9.00 -10.32 2.46
C ALA A 66 8.12 -9.16 2.96
N MET A 67 7.99 -9.00 4.29
CA MET A 67 7.29 -7.89 4.92
C MET A 67 7.98 -6.55 4.68
N GLN A 68 9.30 -6.49 4.82
CA GLN A 68 10.08 -5.29 4.52
C GLN A 68 9.93 -4.89 3.04
N LYS A 69 10.03 -5.88 2.14
CA LYS A 69 9.83 -5.65 0.70
C LYS A 69 8.43 -5.14 0.40
N LEU A 70 7.39 -5.74 1.00
CA LEU A 70 6.02 -5.27 0.84
C LEU A 70 5.87 -3.82 1.30
N GLN A 71 6.43 -3.47 2.46
CA GLN A 71 6.38 -2.11 2.98
C GLN A 71 7.04 -1.10 2.05
N GLU A 72 8.20 -1.43 1.50
CA GLU A 72 8.94 -0.57 0.57
C GLU A 72 8.17 -0.34 -0.73
N GLU A 73 7.62 -1.40 -1.31
CA GLU A 73 6.82 -1.34 -2.54
C GLU A 73 5.54 -0.51 -2.35
N LEU A 74 4.81 -0.72 -1.25
CA LEU A 74 3.62 0.06 -0.92
C LEU A 74 3.94 1.55 -0.75
N ARG A 75 5.03 1.88 -0.04
CA ARG A 75 5.47 3.28 0.12
C ARG A 75 5.88 3.92 -1.21
N THR A 76 6.59 3.16 -2.04
CA THR A 76 7.01 3.62 -3.37
C THR A 76 5.82 3.89 -4.27
N SER A 77 4.78 3.04 -4.22
CA SER A 77 3.53 3.24 -4.97
C SER A 77 2.68 4.40 -4.42
N ALA A 78 2.71 4.62 -3.10
CA ALA A 78 2.00 5.71 -2.43
C ALA A 78 2.60 7.10 -2.72
N SER A 79 3.92 7.21 -2.89
CA SER A 79 4.60 8.49 -3.14
C SER A 79 4.01 9.30 -4.30
N PRO A 80 3.88 8.76 -5.54
CA PRO A 80 3.31 9.51 -6.66
C PRO A 80 1.83 9.86 -6.45
N PHE A 81 1.09 9.08 -5.66
CA PHE A 81 -0.29 9.40 -5.30
C PHE A 81 -0.36 10.63 -4.39
N LEU A 82 0.47 10.68 -3.34
CA LEU A 82 0.56 11.83 -2.44
C LEU A 82 1.05 13.09 -3.16
N ASP A 83 2.00 12.97 -4.08
CA ASP A 83 2.45 14.09 -4.92
C ASP A 83 1.32 14.65 -5.79
N LYS A 84 0.52 13.78 -6.42
CA LYS A 84 -0.67 14.19 -7.18
C LYS A 84 -1.70 14.89 -6.30
N TYR A 85 -1.94 14.36 -5.09
CA TYR A 85 -2.87 14.97 -4.14
C TYR A 85 -2.39 16.36 -3.70
N ARG A 86 -1.10 16.49 -3.40
CA ARG A 86 -0.49 17.77 -3.06
C ARG A 86 -0.59 18.79 -4.19
N ALA A 87 -0.39 18.36 -5.43
CA ALA A 87 -0.58 19.21 -6.60
C ALA A 87 -2.04 19.65 -6.74
N PHE A 88 -3.00 18.74 -6.55
CA PHE A 88 -4.42 19.06 -6.54
C PHE A 88 -4.79 20.10 -5.47
N LEU A 89 -4.27 19.96 -4.24
CA LEU A 89 -4.50 20.94 -3.17
C LEU A 89 -3.98 22.35 -3.50
N LYS A 90 -2.91 22.47 -4.29
CA LYS A 90 -2.39 23.77 -4.74
C LYS A 90 -3.23 24.41 -5.86
N THR A 91 -4.12 23.66 -6.49
CA THR A 91 -5.00 24.17 -7.57
C THR A 91 -6.37 24.64 -7.07
N LEU A 92 -6.69 24.40 -5.80
CA LEU A 92 -7.88 24.90 -5.11
C LEU A 92 -7.67 26.32 -4.61
#